data_AF-A0A7J0G5S2-F1
#
_entry.id   AF-A0A7J0G5S2-F1
#
_cell.length_a   1.000
_cell.length_b   1.000
_cell.length_c   1.000
_cell.angle_alpha   90.00
_cell.angle_beta   90.00
_cell.angle_gamma   90.00
#
_symmetry.space_group_name_H-M   'P 1'
#
loop_
_entity.id
_entity.type
_entity.pdbx_description
1 polymer ?
#
loop_
_entity_poly.entity_id
_entity_poly.type
_entity_poly.pdbx_seq_one_letter_code
_entity_poly.pdbx_strand_id
1 'polypeptide(L)'
;MGSYFWDSNTSNASKFSGIFGPNSGNLGGFCGNLRGGSVSVSQSLVLDSERSEIVKAPAGVGKKNEVSEEKIMAALKNHSEAERRRRERINAHLSTLRGLVPCTEKMDKAALLAEVISQVKQLKKTATETSEGLLIPTDTDEVRVESHKEGDGSFSFRASLCCDYRPELLSELRQALEALHLNMVKAEISTLGSRVKNVFVFTSVNETNSDNSEECQILVNSVHQAFSTILDKVSAAAEYLPRTTLPNKRRRISFFDSSSSSS
;
A
#
# COMPACT_ATOMS: atom_id res chain seq x y z
N MET A 1 -25.86 9.47 14.62
CA MET A 1 -26.13 8.43 15.64
C MET A 1 -27.05 7.41 15.02
N GLY A 2 -26.52 6.26 14.59
CA GLY A 2 -27.32 5.13 14.12
C GLY A 2 -27.03 3.95 15.03
N SER A 3 -27.99 3.57 15.85
CA SER A 3 -27.94 2.33 16.64
C SER A 3 -28.33 1.17 15.72
N TYR A 4 -27.45 0.19 15.56
CA TYR A 4 -27.79 -1.06 14.90
C TYR A 4 -27.92 -2.18 15.94
N PHE A 5 -29.04 -2.88 15.88
CA PHE A 5 -29.36 -4.07 16.66
C PHE A 5 -29.33 -5.25 15.68
N TRP A 6 -28.62 -6.33 16.00
CA TRP A 6 -28.37 -7.43 15.06
C TRP A 6 -28.85 -8.77 15.62
N ASP A 7 -29.72 -9.41 14.83
CA ASP A 7 -30.12 -10.81 14.96
C ASP A 7 -29.32 -11.68 13.96
N SER A 8 -29.05 -12.91 14.38
CA SER A 8 -28.18 -13.86 13.68
C SER A 8 -29.00 -14.92 12.95
N ASN A 9 -28.85 -15.03 11.62
CA ASN A 9 -28.74 -16.33 10.94
C ASN A 9 -28.51 -16.17 9.44
N THR A 10 -27.50 -16.87 8.92
CA THR A 10 -27.58 -17.86 7.82
C THR A 10 -26.17 -18.07 7.26
N SER A 11 -25.67 -19.29 7.42
CA SER A 11 -24.44 -19.80 6.81
C SER A 11 -24.69 -20.19 5.36
N ASN A 12 -23.73 -19.94 4.47
CA ASN A 12 -23.58 -20.76 3.28
C ASN A 12 -22.12 -20.83 2.82
N ALA A 13 -21.65 -22.06 2.66
CA ALA A 13 -20.30 -22.41 2.25
C ALA A 13 -20.27 -22.65 0.73
N SER A 14 -19.17 -22.29 0.08
CA SER A 14 -18.81 -22.88 -1.21
C SER A 14 -17.29 -22.97 -1.38
N LYS A 15 -16.82 -24.21 -1.50
CA LYS A 15 -15.48 -24.63 -1.92
C LYS A 15 -15.31 -24.40 -3.42
N PHE A 16 -14.12 -24.00 -3.87
CA PHE A 16 -13.62 -24.39 -5.19
C PHE A 16 -12.08 -24.44 -5.22
N SER A 17 -11.57 -25.62 -5.53
CA SER A 17 -10.18 -25.95 -5.94
C SER A 17 -9.80 -25.15 -7.20
N GLY A 18 -8.60 -24.59 -7.37
CA GLY A 18 -7.31 -25.25 -7.42
C GLY A 18 -6.91 -25.48 -8.90
N ILE A 19 -5.83 -24.83 -9.37
CA ILE A 19 -4.93 -25.23 -10.48
C ILE A 19 -3.68 -24.34 -10.39
N PHE A 20 -2.52 -24.94 -10.13
CA PHE A 20 -1.19 -24.35 -10.22
C PHE A 20 -0.51 -24.80 -11.51
N GLY A 21 0.29 -23.93 -12.12
CA GLY A 21 1.30 -24.26 -13.12
C GLY A 21 2.34 -23.13 -13.20
N PRO A 22 3.65 -23.40 -13.07
CA PRO A 22 4.68 -22.37 -13.03
C PRO A 22 5.29 -22.14 -14.41
N ASN A 23 5.73 -20.91 -14.71
CA ASN A 23 6.72 -20.73 -15.77
C ASN A 23 7.75 -19.65 -15.38
N SER A 24 9.00 -20.09 -15.31
CA SER A 24 10.21 -19.33 -15.06
C SER A 24 10.67 -18.61 -16.31
N GLY A 25 11.03 -17.33 -16.21
CA GLY A 25 11.64 -16.55 -17.27
C GLY A 25 12.54 -15.47 -16.71
N ASN A 26 13.83 -15.79 -16.59
CA ASN A 26 14.92 -14.93 -16.16
C ASN A 26 15.40 -14.09 -17.36
N LEU A 27 15.59 -12.77 -17.21
CA LEU A 27 16.59 -12.02 -17.98
C LEU A 27 16.94 -10.69 -17.31
N GLY A 28 18.13 -10.63 -16.71
CA GLY A 28 18.73 -9.42 -16.17
C GLY A 28 19.38 -8.56 -17.26
N GLY A 29 19.27 -7.24 -17.12
CA GLY A 29 19.96 -6.25 -17.95
C GLY A 29 21.01 -5.50 -17.14
N PHE A 30 22.29 -5.76 -17.42
CA PHE A 30 23.42 -4.96 -16.96
C PHE A 30 23.51 -3.67 -17.79
N CYS A 31 23.53 -2.51 -17.14
CA CYS A 31 23.87 -1.22 -17.76
C CYS A 31 25.26 -0.79 -17.29
N GLY A 32 26.24 -0.80 -18.20
CA GLY A 32 27.57 -0.23 -17.99
C GLY A 32 27.77 0.98 -18.90
N ASN A 33 28.00 2.14 -18.28
CA ASN A 33 28.49 3.37 -18.92
C ASN A 33 29.86 3.14 -19.54
N LEU A 34 30.11 3.64 -20.77
CA LEU A 34 31.45 4.11 -21.17
C LEU A 34 31.34 5.30 -22.13
N ARG A 35 32.08 6.33 -21.77
CA ARG A 35 32.28 7.63 -22.41
C ARG A 35 33.58 7.56 -23.21
N GLY A 36 33.60 8.12 -24.42
CA GLY A 36 34.85 8.40 -25.15
C GLY A 36 34.98 7.66 -26.47
N GLY A 37 35.16 8.43 -27.55
CA GLY A 37 35.13 7.96 -28.92
C GLY A 37 36.35 7.15 -29.37
N SER A 38 36.08 6.23 -30.28
CA SER A 38 36.97 5.62 -31.27
C SER A 38 36.08 4.69 -32.09
N VAL A 39 36.03 4.85 -33.42
CA VAL A 39 35.34 3.90 -34.31
C VAL A 39 36.18 2.62 -34.34
N SER A 40 36.03 1.80 -33.30
CA SER A 40 36.63 0.48 -33.24
C SER A 40 35.80 -0.44 -34.13
N VAL A 41 36.37 -0.82 -35.28
CA VAL A 41 35.88 -1.97 -36.04
C VAL A 41 35.97 -3.17 -35.12
N SER A 42 34.85 -3.65 -34.59
CA SER A 42 34.78 -4.89 -33.83
C SER A 42 35.26 -6.04 -34.72
N GLN A 43 36.53 -6.40 -34.63
CA GLN A 43 37.05 -7.62 -35.24
C GLN A 43 36.64 -8.77 -34.33
N SER A 44 35.60 -9.50 -34.75
CA SER A 44 35.20 -10.75 -34.11
C SER A 44 36.28 -11.79 -34.40
N LEU A 45 36.90 -12.28 -33.33
CA LEU A 45 37.84 -13.38 -33.36
C LEU A 45 37.11 -14.61 -32.83
N VAL A 46 37.16 -15.72 -33.57
CA VAL A 46 36.50 -16.98 -33.18
C VAL A 46 37.59 -18.03 -33.00
N LEU A 47 37.48 -18.82 -31.94
CA LEU A 47 38.39 -19.93 -31.65
C LEU A 47 37.99 -21.12 -32.52
N ASP A 48 38.93 -21.59 -33.34
CA ASP A 48 38.75 -22.81 -34.13
C ASP A 48 39.03 -24.03 -33.23
N SER A 49 37.99 -24.80 -32.92
CA SER A 49 38.07 -25.91 -31.95
C SER A 49 38.98 -27.07 -32.40
N GLU A 50 39.39 -27.11 -33.67
CA GLU A 50 40.19 -28.20 -34.21
C GLU A 50 41.69 -27.91 -34.15
N ARG A 51 42.07 -26.63 -34.06
CA ARG A 51 43.47 -26.17 -34.05
C ARG A 51 43.85 -25.30 -32.87
N SER A 52 42.91 -24.96 -31.99
CA SER A 52 43.15 -24.13 -30.79
C SER A 52 43.87 -22.81 -31.09
N GLU A 53 43.65 -22.25 -32.29
CA GLU A 53 44.24 -20.98 -32.75
C GLU A 53 43.13 -19.95 -32.99
N ILE A 54 43.44 -18.67 -32.75
CA ILE A 54 42.51 -17.57 -32.93
C ILE A 54 42.59 -17.09 -34.38
N VAL A 55 41.59 -17.42 -35.19
CA VAL A 55 41.59 -17.08 -36.63
C VAL A 55 40.63 -15.92 -36.91
N LYS A 56 41.03 -15.04 -37.83
CA LYS A 56 40.20 -13.95 -38.34
C LYS A 56 39.08 -14.55 -39.19
N ALA A 57 37.82 -14.34 -38.78
CA ALA A 57 36.67 -14.81 -39.55
C ALA A 57 36.73 -14.27 -41.00
N PRO A 58 36.41 -15.08 -42.03
CA PRO A 58 36.34 -14.59 -43.40
C PRO A 58 35.31 -13.47 -43.45
N ALA A 59 35.65 -12.38 -44.13
CA ALA A 59 34.81 -11.21 -44.28
C ALA A 59 33.56 -11.55 -45.11
N GLY A 60 32.59 -12.20 -44.46
CA GLY A 60 31.23 -12.28 -44.95
C GLY A 60 30.71 -10.85 -45.02
N VAL A 61 30.24 -10.46 -46.21
CA VAL A 61 29.41 -9.28 -46.45
C VAL A 61 28.07 -9.49 -45.71
N GLY A 62 28.13 -9.48 -44.39
CA GLY A 62 26.99 -9.32 -43.52
C GLY A 62 26.75 -7.83 -43.43
N LYS A 63 25.64 -7.37 -44.00
CA LYS A 63 25.12 -6.00 -43.86
C LYS A 63 25.39 -5.52 -42.42
N LYS A 64 26.43 -4.70 -42.24
CA LYS A 64 26.52 -3.86 -41.06
C LYS A 64 25.20 -3.11 -41.05
N ASN A 65 24.47 -3.22 -39.94
CA ASN A 65 23.34 -2.37 -39.65
C ASN A 65 23.88 -0.93 -39.61
N GLU A 66 24.04 -0.32 -40.77
CA GLU A 66 24.07 1.12 -40.94
C GLU A 66 22.65 1.54 -40.55
N VAL A 67 22.46 1.70 -39.24
CA VAL A 67 21.28 2.37 -38.69
C VAL A 67 21.27 3.70 -39.43
N SER A 68 20.37 3.83 -40.40
CA SER A 68 20.33 5.01 -41.27
C SER A 68 20.36 6.25 -40.40
N GLU A 69 21.14 7.26 -40.78
CA GLU A 69 21.29 8.49 -39.99
C GLU A 69 19.93 9.11 -39.62
N GLU A 70 18.91 8.89 -40.46
CA GLU A 70 17.50 9.18 -40.21
C GLU A 70 16.91 8.48 -38.98
N LYS A 71 17.22 7.19 -38.75
CA LYS A 71 16.79 6.45 -37.56
C LYS A 71 17.50 6.97 -36.30
N ILE A 72 18.76 7.37 -36.42
CA ILE A 72 19.51 7.98 -35.30
C ILE A 72 18.92 9.35 -34.96
N MET A 73 18.66 10.19 -35.96
CA MET A 73 18.02 11.49 -35.78
C MET A 73 16.60 11.38 -35.23
N ALA A 74 15.81 10.41 -35.70
CA ALA A 74 14.48 10.12 -35.16
C ALA A 74 14.53 9.65 -33.70
N ALA A 75 15.50 8.80 -33.35
CA ALA A 75 15.70 8.36 -31.98
C ALA A 75 16.10 9.52 -31.05
N LEU A 76 17.00 10.40 -31.48
CA LEU A 76 17.39 11.60 -30.72
C LEU A 76 16.22 12.57 -30.52
N LYS A 77 15.42 12.79 -31.57
CA LYS A 77 14.21 13.61 -31.49
C LYS A 77 13.22 13.02 -30.49
N ASN A 78 12.94 11.72 -30.57
CA ASN A 78 12.07 11.03 -29.63
C ASN A 78 12.58 11.12 -28.19
N HIS A 79 13.89 10.96 -27.96
CA HIS A 79 14.50 11.14 -26.64
C HIS A 79 14.33 12.57 -26.12
N SER A 80 14.59 13.58 -26.96
CA SER A 80 14.43 14.99 -26.59
C SER A 80 12.98 15.34 -26.23
N GLU A 81 12.02 14.76 -26.95
CA GLU A 81 10.60 14.97 -26.73
C GLU A 81 10.12 14.23 -25.47
N ALA A 82 10.61 13.02 -25.22
CA ALA A 82 10.35 12.28 -23.99
C ALA A 82 10.86 13.05 -22.76
N GLU A 83 12.07 13.63 -22.83
CA GLU A 83 12.63 14.45 -21.77
C GLU A 83 11.85 15.76 -21.57
N ARG A 84 11.39 16.41 -22.66
CA ARG A 84 10.49 17.58 -22.56
C ARG A 84 9.21 17.23 -21.80
N ARG A 85 8.52 16.15 -22.19
CA ARG A 85 7.30 15.68 -21.49
C ARG A 85 7.57 15.36 -20.03
N ARG A 86 8.74 14.78 -19.71
CA ARG A 86 9.14 14.55 -18.32
C ARG A 86 9.25 15.86 -17.53
N ARG A 87 9.91 16.88 -18.09
CA ARG A 87 10.06 18.20 -17.47
C ARG A 87 8.73 18.92 -17.28
N GLU A 88 7.84 18.84 -18.28
CA GLU A 88 6.49 19.39 -18.21
C GLU A 88 5.69 18.78 -17.05
N ARG A 89 5.69 17.44 -16.91
CA ARG A 89 5.02 16.77 -15.78
C ARG A 89 5.56 17.20 -14.42
N ILE A 90 6.90 17.31 -14.29
CA ILE A 90 7.53 17.76 -13.05
C ILE A 90 7.13 19.20 -12.72
N ASN A 91 7.19 20.11 -13.71
CA ASN A 91 6.79 21.50 -13.50
C ASN A 91 5.30 21.64 -13.18
N ALA A 92 4.44 20.79 -13.75
CA ALA A 92 3.02 20.74 -13.40
C ALA A 92 2.84 20.38 -11.92
N HIS A 93 3.52 19.34 -11.41
CA HIS A 93 3.47 18.97 -10.00
C HIS A 93 3.98 20.10 -9.08
N LEU A 94 5.06 20.78 -9.46
CA LEU A 94 5.58 21.93 -8.70
C LEU A 94 4.58 23.10 -8.68
N SER A 95 3.87 23.34 -9.79
CA SER A 95 2.81 24.36 -9.85
C SER A 95 1.65 24.00 -8.92
N THR A 96 1.24 22.74 -8.87
CA THR A 96 0.20 22.27 -7.94
C THR A 96 0.63 22.50 -6.49
N LEU A 97 1.88 22.17 -6.13
CA LEU A 97 2.40 22.39 -4.78
C LEU A 97 2.38 23.88 -4.38
N ARG A 98 2.69 24.79 -5.30
CA ARG A 98 2.59 26.24 -5.04
C ARG A 98 1.16 26.69 -4.72
N GLY A 99 0.16 26.07 -5.34
CA GLY A 99 -1.25 26.39 -5.08
C GLY A 99 -1.77 25.88 -3.73
N LEU A 100 -1.14 24.86 -3.14
CA LEU A 100 -1.59 24.24 -1.88
C LEU A 100 -0.93 24.85 -0.64
N VAL A 101 0.20 25.52 -0.81
CA VAL A 101 1.05 26.01 0.28
C VAL A 101 1.04 27.54 0.27
N PRO A 102 0.70 28.21 1.38
CA PRO A 102 0.69 29.66 1.47
C PRO A 102 2.04 30.29 1.10
N CYS A 103 2.01 31.48 0.50
CA CYS A 103 3.17 32.36 0.32
C CYS A 103 4.33 31.79 -0.53
N THR A 104 4.06 30.89 -1.49
CA THR A 104 5.11 30.22 -2.28
C THR A 104 5.44 30.85 -3.63
N GLU A 105 4.78 31.95 -4.00
CA GLU A 105 4.86 32.54 -5.35
C GLU A 105 6.30 32.93 -5.75
N LYS A 106 7.11 33.37 -4.78
CA LYS A 106 8.50 33.81 -4.98
C LYS A 106 9.57 32.79 -4.57
N MET A 107 9.18 31.59 -4.13
CA MET A 107 10.13 30.60 -3.64
C MET A 107 10.83 29.89 -4.81
N ASP A 108 12.10 29.55 -4.65
CA ASP A 108 12.81 28.69 -5.60
C ASP A 108 12.35 27.23 -5.43
N LYS A 109 12.79 26.33 -6.32
CA LYS A 109 12.31 24.94 -6.31
C LYS A 109 12.70 24.18 -5.03
N ALA A 110 13.88 24.47 -4.49
CA ALA A 110 14.37 23.81 -3.28
C ALA A 110 13.65 24.31 -2.03
N ALA A 111 13.50 25.63 -1.87
CA ALA A 111 12.77 26.18 -0.73
C ALA A 111 11.30 25.78 -0.76
N LEU A 112 10.65 25.75 -1.93
CA LEU A 112 9.27 25.27 -2.07
C LEU A 112 9.10 23.86 -1.47
N LEU A 113 9.98 22.92 -1.84
CA LEU A 113 9.89 21.55 -1.33
C LEU A 113 10.16 21.48 0.18
N ALA A 114 11.11 22.26 0.68
CA ALA A 114 11.38 22.34 2.12
C ALA A 114 10.17 22.86 2.90
N GLU A 115 9.52 23.91 2.39
CA GLU A 115 8.33 24.51 2.99
C GLU A 115 7.13 23.56 2.97
N VAL A 116 6.88 22.89 1.83
CA VAL A 116 5.83 21.86 1.72
C VAL A 116 6.03 20.78 2.79
N ILE A 117 7.26 20.29 2.96
CA ILE A 117 7.57 19.26 3.98
C ILE A 117 7.34 19.82 5.39
N SER A 118 7.77 21.05 5.64
CA SER A 118 7.58 21.73 6.93
C SER A 118 6.09 21.83 7.28
N GLN A 119 5.26 22.28 6.34
CA GLN A 119 3.82 22.41 6.54
C GLN A 119 3.14 21.07 6.74
N VAL A 120 3.49 20.03 5.97
CA VAL A 120 2.93 18.69 6.21
C VAL A 120 3.28 18.20 7.61
N LYS A 121 4.53 18.39 8.07
CA LYS A 121 4.93 18.02 9.43
C LYS A 121 4.17 18.80 10.50
N GLN A 122 4.02 20.12 10.29
CA GLN A 122 3.27 20.98 11.21
C GLN A 122 1.80 20.58 11.28
N LEU A 123 1.15 20.35 10.13
CA LEU A 123 -0.24 19.91 10.05
C LEU A 123 -0.43 18.55 10.73
N LYS A 124 0.48 17.59 10.52
CA LYS A 124 0.45 16.29 11.22
C LYS A 124 0.55 16.49 12.74
N LYS A 125 1.47 17.34 13.20
CA LYS A 125 1.66 17.63 14.63
C LYS A 125 0.42 18.30 15.24
N THR A 126 -0.13 19.33 14.60
CA THR A 126 -1.34 20.02 15.07
C THR A 126 -2.54 19.09 15.07
N ALA A 127 -2.68 18.22 14.06
CA ALA A 127 -3.74 17.22 14.02
C ALA A 127 -3.62 16.22 15.18
N THR A 128 -2.41 15.73 15.47
CA THR A 128 -2.18 14.81 16.61
C THR A 128 -2.49 15.48 17.94
N GLU A 129 -2.00 16.70 18.18
CA GLU A 129 -2.23 17.46 19.42
C GLU A 129 -3.71 17.80 19.62
N THR A 130 -4.41 18.21 18.56
CA THR A 130 -5.85 18.53 18.65
C THR A 130 -6.70 17.26 18.83
N SER A 131 -6.21 16.12 18.35
CA SER A 131 -6.88 14.83 18.52
C SER A 131 -6.66 14.19 19.89
N GLU A 132 -5.79 14.76 20.74
CA GLU A 132 -5.58 14.26 22.10
C GLU A 132 -6.90 14.30 22.88
N GLY A 133 -7.34 13.15 23.39
CA GLY A 133 -8.62 12.99 24.06
C GLY A 133 -9.83 12.76 23.13
N LEU A 134 -9.67 12.86 21.82
CA LEU A 134 -10.70 12.51 20.84
C LEU A 134 -10.48 11.10 20.27
N LEU A 135 -11.56 10.40 19.96
CA LEU A 135 -11.51 9.10 19.31
C LEU A 135 -11.36 9.25 17.79
N ILE A 136 -10.21 9.74 17.32
CA ILE A 136 -9.95 9.88 15.89
C ILE A 136 -9.06 8.71 15.42
N PRO A 137 -9.45 7.98 14.35
CA PRO A 137 -8.58 7.01 13.70
C PRO A 137 -7.30 7.67 13.15
N THR A 138 -6.16 7.07 13.47
CA THR A 138 -4.82 7.43 12.99
C THR A 138 -4.60 6.95 11.55
N ASP A 139 -3.58 7.45 10.85
CA ASP A 139 -3.23 7.04 9.47
C ASP A 139 -2.46 5.70 9.39
N THR A 140 -2.05 5.15 10.54
CA THR A 140 -1.26 3.92 10.66
C THR A 140 -2.00 2.85 11.45
N ASP A 141 -1.84 1.60 11.05
CA ASP A 141 -2.38 0.48 11.82
C ASP A 141 -1.69 0.38 13.19
N GLU A 142 -2.49 0.38 14.25
CA GLU A 142 -1.98 0.33 15.62
C GLU A 142 -2.88 -0.51 16.53
N VAL A 143 -2.25 -1.29 17.39
CA VAL A 143 -2.87 -1.95 18.54
C VAL A 143 -2.23 -1.35 19.78
N ARG A 144 -3.06 -0.90 20.74
CA ARG A 144 -2.57 -0.43 22.04
C ARG A 144 -3.42 -1.04 23.14
N VAL A 145 -2.78 -1.56 24.17
CA VAL A 145 -3.46 -2.04 25.38
C VAL A 145 -2.80 -1.35 26.57
N GLU A 146 -3.58 -0.53 27.26
CA GLU A 146 -3.15 0.27 28.41
C GLU A 146 -3.86 -0.25 29.65
N SER A 147 -3.12 -0.67 30.66
CA SER A 147 -3.67 -1.07 31.96
C SER A 147 -3.70 0.12 32.92
N HIS A 148 -4.79 0.23 33.69
CA HIS A 148 -4.97 1.26 34.68
C HIS A 148 -5.38 0.62 36.01
N LYS A 149 -4.68 0.98 37.09
CA LYS A 149 -5.08 0.62 38.44
C LYS A 149 -5.87 1.78 39.01
N GLU A 150 -7.17 1.60 39.22
CA GLU A 150 -7.96 2.59 39.95
C GLU A 150 -7.60 2.52 41.44
N GLY A 151 -7.63 3.67 42.12
CA GLY A 151 -7.25 3.79 43.52
C GLY A 151 -8.18 3.05 44.49
N ASP A 152 -9.27 2.47 43.99
CA ASP A 152 -10.25 1.65 44.70
C ASP A 152 -9.89 0.15 44.74
N GLY A 153 -8.79 -0.25 44.10
CA GLY A 153 -8.35 -1.65 44.01
C GLY A 153 -8.95 -2.43 42.84
N SER A 154 -9.81 -1.81 42.01
CA SER A 154 -10.28 -2.40 40.77
C SER A 154 -9.24 -2.24 39.64
N PHE A 155 -9.09 -3.30 38.83
CA PHE A 155 -8.19 -3.28 37.67
C PHE A 155 -9.02 -3.11 36.41
N SER A 156 -8.80 -2.00 35.70
CA SER A 156 -9.40 -1.74 34.41
C SER A 156 -8.31 -1.66 33.34
N PHE A 157 -8.61 -2.10 32.13
CA PHE A 157 -7.68 -1.92 31.02
C PHE A 157 -8.42 -1.52 29.75
N ARG A 158 -7.73 -0.72 28.95
CA ARG A 158 -8.23 -0.14 27.71
C ARG A 158 -7.48 -0.75 26.54
N ALA A 159 -8.19 -1.43 25.66
CA ALA A 159 -7.64 -1.94 24.41
C ALA A 159 -8.14 -1.09 23.24
N SER A 160 -7.27 -0.77 22.30
CA SER A 160 -7.63 -0.06 21.07
C SER A 160 -7.01 -0.71 19.86
N LEU A 161 -7.77 -0.73 18.76
CA LEU A 161 -7.36 -1.23 17.45
C LEU A 161 -7.74 -0.19 16.40
N CYS A 162 -6.76 0.31 15.67
CA CYS A 162 -6.97 1.16 14.50
C CYS A 162 -6.52 0.44 13.23
N CYS A 163 -7.41 0.34 12.25
CA CYS A 163 -7.15 -0.31 10.97
C CYS A 163 -8.11 0.20 9.88
N ASP A 164 -7.95 -0.28 8.65
CA ASP A 164 -8.95 -0.08 7.60
C ASP A 164 -10.23 -0.90 7.87
N TYR A 165 -11.38 -0.28 7.64
CA TYR A 165 -12.67 -0.92 7.85
C TYR A 165 -12.89 -2.07 6.86
N ARG A 166 -13.19 -3.25 7.39
CA ARG A 166 -13.69 -4.40 6.65
C ARG A 166 -14.99 -4.92 7.26
N PRO A 167 -15.92 -5.47 6.46
CA PRO A 167 -17.16 -6.04 6.98
C PRO A 167 -16.93 -7.13 8.05
N GLU A 168 -15.85 -7.92 7.91
CA GLU A 168 -15.55 -9.04 8.80
C GLU A 168 -14.83 -8.62 10.10
N LEU A 169 -14.34 -7.38 10.18
CA LEU A 169 -13.54 -6.91 11.31
C LEU A 169 -14.29 -7.01 12.64
N LEU A 170 -15.53 -6.53 12.66
CA LEU A 170 -16.33 -6.50 13.89
C LEU A 170 -16.72 -7.91 14.34
N SER A 171 -16.95 -8.85 13.42
CA SER A 171 -17.22 -10.25 13.75
C SER A 171 -15.98 -10.96 14.31
N GLU A 172 -14.80 -10.73 13.74
CA GLU A 172 -13.54 -11.29 14.25
C GLU A 172 -13.21 -10.72 15.64
N LEU A 173 -13.39 -9.41 15.84
CA LEU A 173 -13.24 -8.76 17.15
C LEU A 173 -14.19 -9.36 18.18
N ARG A 174 -15.48 -9.50 17.83
CA ARG A 174 -16.47 -10.11 18.72
C ARG A 174 -16.06 -11.52 19.12
N GLN A 175 -15.73 -12.36 18.14
CA GLN A 175 -15.35 -13.76 18.39
C GLN A 175 -14.11 -13.86 19.29
N ALA A 176 -13.10 -13.02 19.07
CA ALA A 176 -11.90 -13.02 19.88
C ALA A 176 -12.16 -12.55 21.31
N LEU A 177 -13.01 -11.54 21.50
CA LEU A 177 -13.37 -11.03 22.83
C LEU A 177 -14.26 -12.01 23.61
N GLU A 178 -15.19 -12.70 22.93
CA GLU A 178 -16.00 -13.77 23.52
C GLU A 178 -15.13 -14.94 24.00
N ALA A 179 -14.09 -15.31 23.25
CA ALA A 179 -13.16 -16.38 23.62
C ALA A 179 -12.28 -16.04 24.84
N LEU A 180 -12.08 -14.75 25.13
CA LEU A 180 -11.28 -14.28 26.27
C LEU A 180 -12.11 -14.12 27.56
N HIS A 181 -13.43 -14.31 27.51
CA HIS A 181 -14.33 -14.21 28.67
C HIS A 181 -14.15 -12.92 29.51
N LEU A 182 -13.96 -11.79 28.82
CA LEU A 182 -13.70 -10.49 29.44
C LEU A 182 -14.99 -9.74 29.78
N ASN A 183 -15.02 -9.09 30.94
CA ASN A 183 -16.10 -8.18 31.33
C ASN A 183 -15.87 -6.80 30.69
N MET A 184 -16.48 -6.58 29.51
CA MET A 184 -16.42 -5.31 28.80
C MET A 184 -17.42 -4.32 29.39
N VAL A 185 -16.93 -3.16 29.83
CA VAL A 185 -17.75 -2.09 30.41
C VAL A 185 -18.10 -1.03 29.37
N LYS A 186 -17.20 -0.80 28.40
CA LYS A 186 -17.38 0.22 27.37
C LYS A 186 -16.82 -0.24 26.04
N ALA A 187 -17.54 0.04 24.96
CA ALA A 187 -17.04 -0.09 23.59
C ALA A 187 -17.35 1.20 22.84
N GLU A 188 -16.34 1.79 22.23
CA GLU A 188 -16.46 2.99 21.41
C GLU A 188 -15.83 2.72 20.05
N ILE A 189 -16.58 3.02 19.00
CA ILE A 189 -16.14 2.85 17.62
C ILE A 189 -16.19 4.21 16.96
N SER A 190 -15.10 4.61 16.33
CA SER A 190 -15.04 5.82 15.52
C SER A 190 -14.52 5.51 14.12
N THR A 191 -15.01 6.25 13.15
CA THR A 191 -14.69 6.05 11.73
C THR A 191 -14.30 7.38 11.10
N LEU A 192 -13.25 7.37 10.28
CA LEU A 192 -12.78 8.50 9.50
C LEU A 192 -12.39 8.02 8.10
N GLY A 193 -13.22 8.34 7.11
CA GLY A 193 -13.04 7.81 5.75
C GLY A 193 -13.17 6.29 5.73
N SER A 194 -12.13 5.60 5.25
CA SER A 194 -12.04 4.13 5.28
C SER A 194 -11.48 3.57 6.59
N ARG A 195 -10.98 4.44 7.49
CA ARG A 195 -10.31 4.03 8.73
C ARG A 195 -11.31 3.86 9.86
N VAL A 196 -11.10 2.87 10.70
CA VAL A 196 -11.87 2.62 11.91
C VAL A 196 -10.94 2.50 13.11
N LYS A 197 -11.37 3.05 14.25
CA LYS A 197 -10.72 2.88 15.55
C LYS A 197 -11.74 2.33 16.52
N ASN A 198 -11.46 1.14 17.04
CA ASN A 198 -12.25 0.47 18.04
C ASN A 198 -11.53 0.62 19.38
N VAL A 199 -12.23 1.06 20.40
CA VAL A 199 -11.72 1.22 21.77
C VAL A 199 -12.64 0.44 22.70
N PHE A 200 -12.06 -0.45 23.48
CA PHE A 200 -12.76 -1.29 24.44
C PHE A 200 -12.18 -1.04 25.83
N VAL A 201 -13.04 -0.94 26.83
CA VAL A 201 -12.65 -0.84 28.25
C VAL A 201 -13.21 -2.06 28.95
N PHE A 202 -12.34 -2.76 29.65
CA PHE A 202 -12.65 -3.97 30.38
C PHE A 202 -12.34 -3.77 31.86
N THR A 203 -13.09 -4.46 32.72
CA THR A 203 -12.84 -4.52 34.16
C THR A 203 -12.53 -5.96 34.55
N SER A 204 -11.46 -6.15 35.31
CA SER A 204 -11.19 -7.40 36.00
C SER A 204 -11.75 -7.30 37.42
N VAL A 205 -12.73 -8.14 37.75
CA VAL A 205 -13.35 -8.20 39.07
C VAL A 205 -12.74 -9.39 39.81
N ASN A 206 -11.77 -9.14 40.69
CA ASN A 206 -11.24 -10.18 41.56
C ASN A 206 -11.43 -9.78 43.03
N GLU A 207 -12.14 -10.62 43.79
CA GLU A 207 -12.56 -10.39 45.18
C GLU A 207 -11.48 -10.65 46.24
N THR A 208 -10.22 -10.98 45.88
CA THR A 208 -9.20 -11.29 46.89
C THR A 208 -7.82 -10.74 46.56
N ASN A 209 -7.21 -10.18 47.60
CA ASN A 209 -5.94 -9.45 47.63
C ASN A 209 -4.70 -10.34 47.38
N SER A 210 -3.64 -9.64 46.97
CA SER A 210 -2.22 -10.01 46.81
C SER A 210 -1.84 -10.82 45.55
N ASP A 211 -0.94 -10.23 44.75
CA ASP A 211 -0.26 -10.73 43.53
C ASP A 211 -0.97 -10.70 42.17
N ASN A 212 -2.05 -9.92 42.04
CA ASN A 212 -2.83 -9.77 40.80
C ASN A 212 -2.11 -9.07 39.62
N SER A 213 -0.85 -8.67 39.75
CA SER A 213 -0.14 -7.96 38.67
C SER A 213 0.24 -8.87 37.51
N GLU A 214 0.51 -10.16 37.78
CA GLU A 214 0.95 -11.12 36.76
C GLU A 214 -0.23 -11.62 35.92
N GLU A 215 -1.35 -11.98 36.55
CA GLU A 215 -2.57 -12.41 35.85
C GLU A 215 -3.13 -11.31 34.94
N CYS A 216 -3.13 -10.07 35.43
CA CYS A 216 -3.54 -8.91 34.66
C CYS A 216 -2.62 -8.68 33.46
N GLN A 217 -1.31 -8.90 33.62
CA GLN A 217 -0.35 -8.77 32.52
C GLN A 217 -0.54 -9.87 31.47
N ILE A 218 -0.85 -11.10 31.90
CA ILE A 218 -1.19 -12.20 30.98
C ILE A 218 -2.41 -11.82 30.14
N LEU A 219 -3.46 -11.30 30.78
CA LEU A 219 -4.68 -10.87 30.09
C LEU A 219 -4.42 -9.77 29.07
N VAL A 220 -3.65 -8.75 29.45
CA VAL A 220 -3.21 -7.67 28.55
C VAL A 220 -2.46 -8.22 27.34
N ASN A 221 -1.53 -9.15 27.57
CA ASN A 221 -0.76 -9.79 26.51
C ASN A 221 -1.65 -10.64 25.59
N SER A 222 -2.60 -11.39 26.15
CA SER A 222 -3.57 -12.19 25.38
C SER A 222 -4.47 -11.31 24.50
N VAL A 223 -4.96 -10.19 25.03
CA VAL A 223 -5.77 -9.22 24.26
C VAL A 223 -4.93 -8.58 23.16
N HIS A 224 -3.71 -8.15 23.48
CA HIS A 224 -2.81 -7.59 22.49
C HIS A 224 -2.54 -8.59 21.37
N GLN A 225 -2.23 -9.85 21.70
CA GLN A 225 -2.00 -10.90 20.73
C GLN A 225 -3.24 -11.19 19.86
N ALA A 226 -4.43 -11.24 20.47
CA ALA A 226 -5.67 -11.44 19.75
C ALA A 226 -5.93 -10.31 18.74
N PHE A 227 -5.74 -9.05 19.15
CA PHE A 227 -5.92 -7.89 18.28
C PHE A 227 -4.87 -7.82 17.17
N SER A 228 -3.60 -8.13 17.48
CA SER A 228 -2.55 -8.24 16.46
C SER A 228 -2.86 -9.34 15.45
N THR A 229 -3.36 -10.49 15.90
CA THR A 229 -3.75 -11.59 15.00
C THR A 229 -4.89 -11.17 14.07
N ILE A 230 -5.89 -10.43 14.59
CA ILE A 230 -6.97 -9.87 13.76
C ILE A 230 -6.40 -8.86 12.77
N LEU A 231 -5.49 -8.00 13.20
CA LEU A 231 -4.85 -7.02 12.32
C LEU A 231 -4.10 -7.69 11.17
N ASP A 232 -3.34 -8.75 11.46
CA ASP A 232 -2.62 -9.51 10.44
C ASP A 232 -3.58 -10.20 9.44
N LYS A 233 -4.67 -10.78 9.94
CA LYS A 233 -5.75 -11.32 9.08
C LYS A 233 -6.40 -10.24 8.21
N VAL A 234 -6.58 -9.04 8.77
CA VAL A 234 -7.16 -7.89 8.09
C VAL A 234 -6.27 -7.37 6.98
N SER A 235 -4.97 -7.26 7.25
CA SER A 235 -3.98 -6.87 6.27
C SER A 235 -3.82 -7.92 5.17
N ALA A 236 -3.80 -9.21 5.51
CA ALA A 236 -3.71 -10.29 4.52
C ALA A 236 -4.94 -10.36 3.60
N ALA A 237 -6.14 -10.07 4.10
CA ALA A 237 -7.35 -10.03 3.30
C ALA A 237 -7.37 -8.82 2.33
N ALA A 238 -6.66 -7.73 2.65
CA ALA A 238 -6.58 -6.55 1.80
C ALA A 238 -5.82 -6.81 0.48
N GLU A 239 -4.87 -7.75 0.48
CA GLU A 239 -4.10 -8.11 -0.72
C GLU A 239 -4.91 -8.93 -1.75
N TYR A 240 -6.02 -9.55 -1.33
CA TYR A 240 -6.84 -10.42 -2.19
C TYR A 240 -8.16 -9.81 -2.65
N LEU A 241 -8.48 -8.57 -2.24
CA LEU A 241 -9.60 -7.86 -2.84
C LEU A 241 -9.18 -7.32 -4.21
N PRO A 242 -9.81 -7.73 -5.32
CA PRO A 242 -9.56 -7.10 -6.60
C PRO A 242 -9.97 -5.64 -6.45
N ARG A 243 -8.98 -4.75 -6.50
CA ARG A 243 -9.16 -3.31 -6.63
C ARG A 243 -10.03 -3.09 -7.86
N THR A 244 -11.34 -3.02 -7.70
CA THR A 244 -12.31 -2.75 -8.77
C THR A 244 -12.27 -1.27 -9.16
N THR A 245 -11.07 -0.69 -9.26
CA THR A 245 -10.85 0.47 -10.12
C THR A 245 -10.73 -0.07 -11.54
N LEU A 246 -11.88 -0.32 -12.19
CA LEU A 246 -11.92 -0.60 -13.62
C LEU A 246 -11.12 0.49 -14.35
N PRO A 247 -10.00 0.17 -15.03
CA PRO A 247 -9.37 1.13 -15.90
C PRO A 247 -10.35 1.36 -17.06
N ASN A 248 -10.63 2.63 -17.33
CA ASN A 248 -11.53 3.12 -18.35
C ASN A 248 -11.11 2.64 -19.75
N LYS A 249 -11.41 1.37 -20.08
CA LYS A 249 -11.24 0.80 -21.41
C LYS A 249 -12.55 1.06 -22.14
N ARG A 250 -12.58 2.14 -22.91
CA ARG A 250 -13.66 2.50 -23.84
C ARG A 250 -14.23 1.22 -24.48
N ARG A 251 -15.49 0.89 -24.14
CA ARG A 251 -16.25 -0.11 -24.90
C ARG A 251 -16.51 0.47 -26.29
N ARG A 252 -16.01 -0.21 -27.32
CA ARG A 252 -16.33 0.09 -28.72
C ARG A 252 -17.75 -0.42 -28.93
N ILE A 253 -18.72 0.49 -28.98
CA ILE A 253 -20.12 0.18 -29.29
C ILE A 253 -20.16 -0.11 -30.79
N SER A 254 -20.46 -1.35 -31.19
CA SER A 254 -20.86 -1.66 -32.54
C SER A 254 -22.36 -1.40 -32.67
N PHE A 255 -22.74 -0.47 -33.54
CA PHE A 255 -24.13 -0.27 -33.95
C PHE A 255 -24.54 -1.46 -34.80
N PHE A 256 -25.40 -2.33 -34.25
CA PHE A 256 -26.24 -3.19 -35.07
C PHE A 256 -27.56 -2.44 -35.28
N ASP A 257 -27.76 -1.99 -36.51
CA ASP A 257 -29.01 -1.44 -37.00
C ASP A 257 -30.01 -2.60 -37.11
N SER A 258 -31.10 -2.54 -36.34
CA SER A 258 -32.21 -3.48 -36.46
C SER A 258 -33.37 -2.73 -37.08
N SER A 259 -33.45 -2.80 -38.41
CA SER A 259 -34.61 -2.34 -39.16
C SER A 259 -35.84 -3.11 -38.68
N SER A 260 -36.75 -2.40 -38.03
CA SER A 260 -38.08 -2.88 -37.71
C SER A 260 -38.92 -2.80 -38.99
N SER A 261 -39.25 -3.95 -39.60
CA SER A 261 -40.36 -4.01 -40.57
C SER A 261 -41.60 -4.50 -39.84
N SER A 262 -42.55 -3.59 -39.66
CA SER A 262 -43.94 -3.91 -39.35
C SER A 262 -44.72 -4.00 -40.65
N SER A 263 -45.37 -5.13 -40.89
CA SER A 263 -46.61 -5.28 -41.66
C SER A 263 -47.31 -6.54 -41.18
#